data_AF-A0A5C8UQ33-F1
#
_entry.id   AF-A0A5C8UQ33-F1
#
_cell.length_a   1.000
_cell.length_b   1.000
_cell.length_c   1.000
_cell.angle_alpha   90.00
_cell.angle_beta   90.00
_cell.angle_gamma   90.00
#
_symmetry.space_group_name_H-M   'P 1'
#
loop_
_entity.id
_entity.type
_entity.pdbx_description
1 polymer ?
#
loop_
_entity_poly.entity_id
_entity_poly.type
_entity_poly.pdbx_seq_one_letter_code
_entity_poly.pdbx_strand_id
1 'polypeptide(L)'
;MEPQSCRWSKTHQSAGSSRRHSLKLALQGCPIVVEYRCLSELVLDTGVPPPAGLAQAAIGADAPEQQPDRDEGVTLLVAQTTLGIARVLGTRYEVLDVGRATVSDLLTSGQFSQLEGAKVSATMERELVTLVAPMPRPGKIVIVGLNYNDHAVEIGAELPLVPRVHLTSSSAVIGPTEDIPLPRIADMAVDFEGEMAVIIGEPATDVTVAAAWSHVAGITAANDITARDVQDGSNLHVAGPNVGLAKGFDGFKPLGPAILSRDSVREGQALILRTLVDGEVRQESNTAEMHFTVPELVSRISQYTTLQRGDVILTGTPGGVGVSSGRFLRAGQLVEVQLEGVGSLRNRIVATSQPLS
;
A
#
# COMPACT_ATOMS: atom_id res chain seq x y z
N MET A 1 -13.36 -42.86 23.30
CA MET A 1 -12.75 -42.89 21.95
C MET A 1 -11.53 -41.99 22.00
N GLU A 2 -10.35 -42.57 22.05
CA GLU A 2 -9.08 -41.85 21.93
C GLU A 2 -8.75 -41.64 20.44
N PRO A 3 -8.08 -40.52 20.06
CA PRO A 3 -7.62 -40.34 18.69
C PRO A 3 -6.37 -41.21 18.43
N GLN A 4 -6.46 -42.09 17.44
CA GLN A 4 -5.37 -42.95 17.01
C GLN A 4 -4.26 -42.14 16.30
N SER A 5 -3.01 -42.35 16.71
CA SER A 5 -1.82 -41.71 16.15
C SER A 5 -1.49 -42.23 14.74
N CYS A 6 -1.30 -41.34 13.76
CA CYS A 6 -0.67 -41.68 12.48
C CYS A 6 0.81 -42.09 12.69
N ARG A 7 1.19 -43.30 12.29
CA ARG A 7 2.59 -43.75 12.25
C ARG A 7 3.22 -43.45 10.89
N TRP A 8 4.44 -42.94 10.93
CA TRP A 8 5.29 -42.65 9.77
C TRP A 8 6.29 -43.77 9.55
N SER A 9 6.51 -44.19 8.30
CA SER A 9 7.66 -45.02 7.95
C SER A 9 8.36 -44.48 6.71
N LYS A 10 9.68 -44.29 6.81
CA LYS A 10 10.56 -43.98 5.68
C LYS A 10 11.22 -45.27 5.23
N THR A 11 11.13 -45.60 3.95
CA THR A 11 11.93 -46.67 3.34
C THR A 11 12.86 -46.07 2.29
N HIS A 12 14.15 -46.36 2.41
CA HIS A 12 15.17 -46.01 1.42
C HIS A 12 15.48 -47.25 0.58
N GLN A 13 15.39 -47.12 -0.75
CA GLN A 13 15.97 -48.08 -1.70
C GLN A 13 16.99 -47.34 -2.57
N SER A 14 18.22 -47.84 -2.64
CA SER A 14 19.30 -47.27 -3.42
C SER A 14 19.60 -48.13 -4.65
N ALA A 15 19.42 -47.56 -5.84
CA ALA A 15 20.04 -48.04 -7.07
C ALA A 15 20.31 -46.83 -8.00
N GLY A 16 21.58 -46.60 -8.36
CA GLY A 16 22.04 -45.83 -9.54
C GLY A 16 21.71 -44.33 -9.63
N SER A 17 22.75 -43.49 -9.54
CA SER A 17 22.94 -42.09 -9.99
C SER A 17 21.76 -41.14 -10.31
N SER A 18 20.59 -41.27 -9.66
CA SER A 18 19.61 -40.19 -9.51
C SER A 18 18.79 -40.40 -8.24
N ARG A 19 18.83 -39.48 -7.28
CA ARG A 19 18.02 -39.59 -6.05
C ARG A 19 16.60 -39.11 -6.33
N ARG A 20 15.68 -40.01 -6.64
CA ARG A 20 14.22 -39.73 -6.57
C ARG A 20 13.74 -39.94 -5.14
N HIS A 21 13.08 -38.92 -4.58
CA HIS A 21 12.37 -39.04 -3.31
C HIS A 21 10.89 -39.17 -3.62
N SER A 22 10.25 -40.25 -3.21
CA SER A 22 8.80 -40.41 -3.30
C SER A 22 8.20 -40.43 -1.89
N LEU A 23 7.22 -39.56 -1.64
CA LEU A 23 6.41 -39.57 -0.44
C LEU A 23 5.08 -40.25 -0.79
N LYS A 24 4.78 -41.41 -0.19
CA LYS A 24 3.46 -42.03 -0.34
C LYS A 24 2.54 -41.54 0.78
N LEU A 25 1.54 -40.75 0.43
CA LEU A 25 0.41 -40.42 1.30
C LEU A 25 -0.70 -41.45 1.04
N ALA A 26 -1.13 -42.16 2.08
CA ALA A 26 -2.30 -43.02 2.04
C ALA A 26 -3.43 -42.34 2.83
N LEU A 27 -4.32 -41.64 2.12
CA LEU A 27 -5.67 -41.37 2.60
C LEU A 27 -6.58 -42.46 2.03
N GLN A 28 -7.51 -42.98 2.83
CA GLN A 28 -8.37 -44.12 2.48
C GLN A 28 -8.94 -43.96 1.06
N GLY A 29 -8.48 -44.82 0.14
CA GLY A 29 -9.16 -45.09 -1.12
C GLY A 29 -8.73 -44.34 -2.38
N CYS A 30 -7.71 -43.46 -2.37
CA CYS A 30 -7.22 -42.84 -3.61
C CYS A 30 -5.70 -42.60 -3.62
N PRO A 31 -4.93 -43.17 -4.57
CA PRO A 31 -3.50 -42.87 -4.69
C PRO A 31 -3.28 -41.55 -5.45
N ILE A 32 -2.74 -40.54 -4.76
CA ILE A 32 -2.18 -39.33 -5.38
C ILE A 32 -0.66 -39.53 -5.46
N VAL A 33 -0.08 -39.40 -6.66
CA VAL A 33 1.37 -39.39 -6.87
C VAL A 33 1.79 -37.95 -7.17
N VAL A 34 2.63 -37.37 -6.30
CA VAL A 34 3.23 -36.05 -6.51
C VAL A 34 4.71 -36.26 -6.84
N GLU A 35 5.15 -35.83 -8.02
CA GLU A 35 6.57 -35.78 -8.39
C GLU A 35 7.08 -34.34 -8.24
N TYR A 36 8.25 -34.16 -7.62
CA TYR A 36 8.96 -32.87 -7.57
C TYR A 36 10.43 -33.06 -7.93
N ARG A 37 10.99 -32.06 -8.64
CA ARG A 37 12.38 -32.04 -9.10
C ARG A 37 13.17 -31.04 -8.25
N CYS A 38 14.20 -31.52 -7.56
CA CYS A 38 15.10 -30.66 -6.79
C CYS A 38 16.22 -30.15 -7.72
N LEU A 39 16.34 -28.83 -7.87
CA LEU A 39 17.51 -28.19 -8.49
C LEU A 39 18.43 -27.72 -7.35
N SER A 40 19.52 -28.43 -7.15
CA SER A 40 20.65 -27.96 -6.34
C SER A 40 21.89 -27.96 -7.23
N GLU A 41 22.35 -26.78 -7.64
CA GLU A 41 23.69 -26.64 -8.20
C GLU A 41 24.71 -26.83 -7.08
N LEU A 42 25.60 -27.79 -7.31
CA LEU A 42 26.72 -28.15 -6.45
C LEU A 42 27.96 -27.52 -7.07
N VAL A 43 28.50 -26.44 -6.48
CA VAL A 43 29.81 -25.91 -6.88
C VAL A 43 30.88 -26.77 -6.22
N LEU A 44 31.68 -27.44 -7.05
CA LEU A 44 32.83 -28.25 -6.65
C LEU A 44 34.01 -27.32 -6.33
N ASP A 45 34.50 -27.39 -5.09
CA ASP A 45 35.76 -26.79 -4.65
C ASP A 45 36.93 -27.65 -5.16
N THR A 46 37.63 -27.17 -6.20
CA THR A 46 38.88 -27.76 -6.66
C THR A 46 40.04 -26.91 -6.14
N GLY A 47 40.55 -27.26 -4.96
CA GLY A 47 41.64 -26.58 -4.28
C GLY A 47 42.95 -26.49 -5.08
N VAL A 48 43.08 -25.45 -5.90
CA VAL A 48 44.33 -25.02 -6.54
C VAL A 48 44.43 -23.49 -6.40
N PRO A 49 45.48 -22.94 -5.76
CA PRO A 49 45.64 -21.50 -5.64
C PRO A 49 46.15 -20.88 -6.97
N PRO A 50 45.74 -19.64 -7.31
CA PRO A 50 46.20 -18.99 -8.53
C PRO A 50 47.61 -18.39 -8.36
N PRO A 51 48.41 -18.27 -9.44
CA PRO A 51 49.74 -17.68 -9.39
C PRO A 51 49.69 -16.16 -9.25
N ALA A 52 50.72 -15.60 -8.60
CA ALA A 52 50.84 -14.18 -8.30
C ALA A 52 51.29 -13.35 -9.52
N GLY A 53 50.63 -12.19 -9.69
CA GLY A 53 51.15 -11.03 -10.42
C GLY A 53 50.63 -10.90 -11.85
N LEU A 54 49.74 -9.92 -12.07
CA LEU A 54 49.88 -8.85 -13.08
C LEU A 54 48.68 -7.88 -13.02
N ALA A 55 49.05 -6.60 -12.95
CA ALA A 55 48.34 -5.32 -13.08
C ALA A 55 46.82 -5.25 -13.36
N GLN A 56 46.17 -4.35 -12.60
CA GLN A 56 44.87 -3.74 -12.88
C GLN A 56 44.83 -3.05 -14.25
N ALA A 57 43.77 -3.31 -15.02
CA ALA A 57 43.28 -2.43 -16.07
C ALA A 57 41.75 -2.39 -16.00
N ALA A 58 41.21 -1.16 -15.96
CA ALA A 58 39.80 -0.85 -15.84
C ALA A 58 38.98 -1.42 -17.01
N ILE A 59 37.78 -1.93 -16.71
CA ILE A 59 36.72 -2.12 -17.68
C ILE A 59 35.60 -1.17 -17.24
N GLY A 60 35.30 -0.21 -18.11
CA GLY A 60 34.35 0.86 -17.86
C GLY A 60 32.97 0.31 -17.49
N ALA A 61 32.31 1.01 -16.57
CA ALA A 61 30.89 0.84 -16.33
C ALA A 61 30.15 1.13 -17.65
N ASP A 62 29.49 0.11 -18.19
CA ASP A 62 28.49 0.32 -19.22
C ASP A 62 27.41 1.24 -18.65
N ALA A 63 27.15 2.32 -19.39
CA ALA A 63 26.10 3.27 -19.11
C ALA A 63 24.75 2.55 -19.01
N PRO A 64 23.81 3.02 -18.17
CA PRO A 64 22.49 2.41 -18.10
C PRO A 64 21.86 2.47 -19.49
N GLU A 65 21.54 1.29 -20.01
CA GLU A 65 20.81 1.08 -21.25
C GLU A 65 19.54 1.94 -21.18
N GLN A 66 19.46 2.94 -22.06
CA GLN A 66 18.29 3.82 -22.15
C GLN A 66 17.09 2.95 -22.48
N GLN A 67 16.24 2.77 -21.48
CA GLN A 67 14.98 2.05 -21.63
C GLN A 67 14.18 2.76 -22.73
N PRO A 68 13.71 2.04 -23.76
CA PRO A 68 13.01 2.65 -24.87
C PRO A 68 11.83 3.46 -24.34
N ASP A 69 11.64 4.65 -24.93
CA ASP A 69 10.50 5.53 -24.69
C ASP A 69 9.25 4.66 -24.65
N ARG A 70 8.64 4.51 -23.46
CA ARG A 70 7.40 3.76 -23.34
C ARG A 70 6.38 4.54 -24.16
N ASP A 71 5.76 3.89 -25.15
CA ASP A 71 4.53 4.37 -25.80
C ASP A 71 3.65 4.99 -24.72
N GLU A 72 3.07 6.17 -24.98
CA GLU A 72 2.11 6.83 -24.09
C GLU A 72 0.94 5.89 -23.82
N GLY A 73 1.11 5.01 -22.83
CA GLY A 73 0.16 3.98 -22.47
C GLY A 73 -1.13 4.59 -22.01
N VAL A 74 -2.23 3.90 -22.26
CA VAL A 74 -3.55 4.32 -21.77
C VAL A 74 -3.47 4.41 -20.24
N THR A 75 -3.69 5.60 -19.69
CA THR A 75 -3.76 5.79 -18.24
C THR A 75 -4.91 4.95 -17.68
N LEU A 76 -4.59 3.96 -16.84
CA LEU A 76 -5.55 3.08 -16.20
C LEU A 76 -5.85 3.58 -14.78
N LEU A 77 -7.00 4.23 -14.65
CA LEU A 77 -7.58 4.66 -13.39
C LEU A 77 -8.76 3.73 -13.02
N VAL A 78 -8.66 3.04 -11.88
CA VAL A 78 -9.59 1.98 -11.47
C VAL A 78 -10.35 2.39 -10.21
N ALA A 79 -11.67 2.47 -10.29
CA ALA A 79 -12.54 2.73 -9.16
C ALA A 79 -13.21 1.44 -8.67
N GLN A 80 -13.31 1.26 -7.35
CA GLN A 80 -14.24 0.32 -6.75
C GLN A 80 -15.57 1.03 -6.53
N THR A 81 -16.67 0.40 -6.94
CA THR A 81 -18.02 0.96 -6.83
C THR A 81 -18.98 -0.05 -6.23
N THR A 82 -20.18 0.38 -5.88
CA THR A 82 -21.28 -0.51 -5.46
C THR A 82 -21.80 -1.41 -6.59
N LEU A 83 -21.49 -1.08 -7.85
CA LEU A 83 -21.84 -1.87 -9.03
C LEU A 83 -20.72 -2.83 -9.47
N GLY A 84 -19.56 -2.81 -8.82
CA GLY A 84 -18.37 -3.57 -9.19
C GLY A 84 -17.17 -2.66 -9.48
N ILE A 85 -16.16 -3.21 -10.14
CA ILE A 85 -14.95 -2.47 -10.52
C ILE A 85 -15.23 -1.70 -11.81
N ALA A 86 -14.76 -0.46 -11.89
CA ALA A 86 -14.91 0.37 -13.08
C ALA A 86 -13.59 1.03 -13.50
N ARG A 87 -13.40 1.20 -14.81
CA ARG A 87 -12.40 2.16 -15.33
C ARG A 87 -12.98 3.56 -15.33
N VAL A 88 -12.17 4.54 -14.96
CA VAL A 88 -12.57 5.95 -14.95
C VAL A 88 -12.13 6.60 -16.26
N LEU A 89 -13.08 7.11 -17.04
CA LEU A 89 -12.84 7.77 -18.32
C LEU A 89 -13.47 9.17 -18.32
N GLY A 90 -12.66 10.17 -17.97
CA GLY A 90 -13.13 11.56 -17.87
C GLY A 90 -14.28 11.68 -16.86
N THR A 91 -15.50 11.90 -17.36
CA THR A 91 -16.72 12.06 -16.54
C THR A 91 -17.52 10.77 -16.35
N ARG A 92 -17.06 9.64 -16.92
CA ARG A 92 -17.80 8.38 -16.96
C ARG A 92 -17.06 7.24 -16.27
N TYR A 93 -17.83 6.24 -15.86
CA TYR A 93 -17.33 4.95 -15.38
C TYR A 93 -17.72 3.85 -16.36
N GLU A 94 -16.74 3.05 -16.77
CA GLU A 94 -16.98 1.79 -17.47
C GLU A 94 -16.91 0.65 -16.47
N VAL A 95 -18.08 0.14 -16.05
CA VAL A 95 -18.18 -1.01 -15.16
C VAL A 95 -17.72 -2.25 -15.93
N LEU A 96 -16.82 -3.02 -15.32
CA LEU A 96 -16.15 -4.14 -15.97
C LEU A 96 -16.86 -5.46 -15.68
N ASP A 97 -16.88 -6.35 -16.67
CA ASP A 97 -17.37 -7.72 -16.57
C ASP A 97 -16.29 -8.64 -15.98
N VAL A 98 -16.05 -8.47 -14.68
CA VAL A 98 -15.09 -9.26 -13.87
C VAL A 98 -15.81 -10.08 -12.79
N GLY A 99 -17.11 -10.35 -13.02
CA GLY A 99 -17.97 -10.97 -12.02
C GLY A 99 -18.17 -10.08 -10.79
N ARG A 100 -18.32 -10.70 -9.61
CA ARG A 100 -18.46 -9.99 -8.32
C ARG A 100 -17.11 -9.75 -7.62
N ALA A 101 -16.00 -9.81 -8.35
CA ALA A 101 -14.68 -9.59 -7.77
C ALA A 101 -14.52 -8.14 -7.29
N THR A 102 -13.89 -7.98 -6.14
CA THR A 102 -13.37 -6.70 -5.66
C THR A 102 -11.94 -6.49 -6.14
N VAL A 103 -11.43 -5.26 -6.06
CA VAL A 103 -10.01 -4.98 -6.30
C VAL A 103 -9.11 -5.90 -5.46
N SER A 104 -9.45 -6.13 -4.20
CA SER A 104 -8.72 -7.04 -3.31
C SER A 104 -8.69 -8.48 -3.83
N ASP A 105 -9.79 -8.98 -4.40
CA ASP A 105 -9.86 -10.33 -4.96
C ASP A 105 -8.97 -10.45 -6.20
N LEU A 106 -8.95 -9.42 -7.05
CA LEU A 106 -8.12 -9.40 -8.26
C LEU A 106 -6.63 -9.25 -7.94
N LEU A 107 -6.28 -8.48 -6.91
CA LEU A 107 -4.91 -8.43 -6.41
C LEU A 107 -4.50 -9.81 -5.90
N THR A 108 -5.29 -10.42 -5.00
CA THR A 108 -5.00 -11.73 -4.41
C THR A 108 -4.84 -12.83 -5.47
N SER A 109 -5.65 -12.79 -6.53
CA SER A 109 -5.61 -13.77 -7.62
C SER A 109 -4.60 -13.46 -8.73
N GLY A 110 -3.87 -12.34 -8.65
CA GLY A 110 -2.90 -11.92 -9.68
C GLY A 110 -3.54 -11.47 -10.99
N GLN A 111 -4.81 -11.06 -10.97
CA GLN A 111 -5.59 -10.67 -12.16
C GLN A 111 -5.79 -9.15 -12.27
N PHE A 112 -5.26 -8.35 -11.34
CA PHE A 112 -5.42 -6.90 -11.35
C PHE A 112 -4.92 -6.23 -12.65
N SER A 113 -3.82 -6.71 -13.22
CA SER A 113 -3.28 -6.20 -14.50
C SER A 113 -4.18 -6.47 -15.70
N GLN A 114 -5.14 -7.40 -15.59
CA GLN A 114 -6.07 -7.74 -16.68
C GLN A 114 -7.21 -6.72 -16.84
N LEU A 115 -7.36 -5.78 -15.89
CA LEU A 115 -8.41 -4.77 -15.89
C LEU A 115 -8.35 -3.83 -17.10
N GLU A 116 -7.16 -3.62 -17.67
CA GLU A 116 -7.01 -2.80 -18.89
C GLU A 116 -7.74 -3.42 -20.10
N GLY A 117 -7.75 -4.74 -20.22
CA GLY A 117 -8.38 -5.47 -21.33
C GLY A 117 -9.78 -6.01 -21.01
N ALA A 118 -10.29 -5.80 -19.79
CA ALA A 118 -11.56 -6.36 -19.35
C ALA A 118 -12.74 -5.82 -20.18
N LYS A 119 -13.72 -6.69 -20.45
CA LYS A 119 -14.95 -6.30 -21.16
C LYS A 119 -15.75 -5.33 -20.30
N VAL A 120 -16.42 -4.38 -20.95
CA VAL A 120 -17.32 -3.43 -20.29
C VAL A 120 -18.72 -4.04 -20.24
N SER A 121 -19.31 -4.10 -19.05
CA SER A 121 -20.69 -4.55 -18.84
C SER A 121 -21.68 -3.38 -18.93
N ALA A 122 -21.28 -2.19 -18.48
CA ALA A 122 -22.09 -0.97 -18.55
C ALA A 122 -21.22 0.29 -18.54
N THR A 123 -21.73 1.37 -19.12
CA THR A 123 -21.15 2.72 -19.00
C THR A 123 -22.12 3.61 -18.23
N MET A 124 -21.61 4.29 -17.19
CA MET A 124 -22.39 5.09 -16.26
C MET A 124 -21.83 6.50 -16.15
N GLU A 125 -22.72 7.48 -15.99
CA GLU A 125 -22.34 8.84 -15.59
C GLU A 125 -21.94 8.85 -14.10
N ARG A 126 -21.02 9.75 -13.72
CA ARG A 126 -20.43 9.81 -12.38
C ARG A 126 -21.46 9.86 -11.25
N GLU A 127 -22.54 10.59 -11.45
CA GLU A 127 -23.57 10.86 -10.45
C GLU A 127 -24.42 9.62 -10.12
N LEU A 128 -24.39 8.61 -10.98
CA LEU A 128 -25.15 7.37 -10.83
C LEU A 128 -24.33 6.26 -10.15
N VAL A 129 -23.08 6.53 -9.80
CA VAL A 129 -22.14 5.55 -9.24
C VAL A 129 -21.74 5.96 -7.83
N THR A 130 -21.91 5.05 -6.87
CA THR A 130 -21.37 5.22 -5.53
C THR A 130 -20.00 4.57 -5.45
N LEU A 131 -18.99 5.37 -5.13
CA LEU A 131 -17.63 4.91 -4.92
C LEU A 131 -17.48 4.25 -3.55
N VAL A 132 -16.60 3.25 -3.49
CA VAL A 132 -16.18 2.56 -2.28
C VAL A 132 -14.66 2.66 -2.19
N ALA A 133 -14.09 2.60 -0.98
CA ALA A 133 -12.64 2.54 -0.81
C ALA A 133 -12.06 1.42 -1.72
N PRO A 134 -11.01 1.71 -2.52
CA PRO A 134 -10.44 0.68 -3.39
C PRO A 134 -9.87 -0.51 -2.62
N MET A 135 -9.42 -0.27 -1.39
CA MET A 135 -9.01 -1.29 -0.43
C MET A 135 -9.73 -1.09 0.89
N PRO A 136 -10.95 -1.63 1.07
CA PRO A 136 -11.77 -1.35 2.26
C PRO A 136 -11.25 -2.05 3.52
N ARG A 137 -10.49 -3.14 3.37
CA ARG A 137 -9.89 -3.90 4.47
C ARG A 137 -8.48 -4.37 4.10
N PRO A 138 -7.48 -3.48 4.06
CA PRO A 138 -6.08 -3.86 3.85
C PRO A 138 -5.64 -4.88 4.91
N GLY A 139 -4.69 -5.77 4.58
CA GLY A 139 -4.10 -6.66 5.58
C GLY A 139 -3.32 -5.86 6.64
N LYS A 140 -2.52 -4.91 6.17
CA LYS A 140 -1.81 -3.91 6.96
C LYS A 140 -1.97 -2.53 6.35
N ILE A 141 -2.02 -1.52 7.23
CA ILE A 141 -1.80 -0.12 6.88
C ILE A 141 -0.52 0.32 7.57
N VAL A 142 0.48 0.64 6.75
CA VAL A 142 1.79 1.10 7.19
C VAL A 142 1.82 2.62 7.02
N ILE A 143 2.10 3.35 8.09
CA ILE A 143 2.18 4.81 8.10
C ILE A 143 3.64 5.23 8.18
N VAL A 144 4.02 6.21 7.37
CA VAL A 144 5.37 6.80 7.36
C VAL A 144 5.31 8.22 7.92
N GLY A 145 5.98 8.45 9.04
CA GLY A 145 6.10 9.79 9.63
C GLY A 145 7.27 10.59 9.05
N LEU A 146 7.11 11.90 8.96
CA LEU A 146 8.16 12.87 8.57
C LEU A 146 8.87 12.51 7.26
N ASN A 147 8.10 12.38 6.18
CA ASN A 147 8.63 12.04 4.86
C ASN A 147 8.63 13.20 3.87
N TYR A 148 8.33 14.43 4.29
CA TYR A 148 8.40 15.61 3.42
C TYR A 148 9.27 16.69 4.08
N ASN A 149 10.13 17.32 3.28
CA ASN A 149 11.06 18.34 3.78
C ASN A 149 10.33 19.58 4.32
N ASP A 150 9.28 20.04 3.63
CA ASP A 150 8.48 21.18 4.05
C ASP A 150 7.82 20.96 5.42
N HIS A 151 7.32 19.74 5.68
CA HIS A 151 6.76 19.36 6.98
C HIS A 151 7.82 19.33 8.08
N ALA A 152 9.01 18.78 7.79
CA ALA A 152 10.10 18.77 8.76
C ALA A 152 10.54 20.19 9.16
N VAL A 153 10.65 21.10 8.19
CA VAL A 153 10.94 22.52 8.43
C VAL A 153 9.84 23.18 9.26
N GLU A 154 8.56 22.92 8.94
CA GLU A 154 7.41 23.49 9.65
C GLU A 154 7.43 23.19 11.15
N ILE A 155 7.75 21.94 11.52
CA ILE A 155 7.76 21.53 12.93
C ILE A 155 9.16 21.65 13.58
N GLY A 156 10.15 22.19 12.87
CA GLY A 156 11.52 22.33 13.34
C GLY A 156 12.22 21.00 13.65
N ALA A 157 11.87 19.93 12.92
CA ALA A 157 12.45 18.60 13.09
C ALA A 157 13.55 18.32 12.07
N GLU A 158 14.53 17.52 12.47
CA GLU A 158 15.48 16.91 11.53
C GLU A 158 14.82 15.73 10.81
N LEU A 159 15.02 15.64 9.50
CA LEU A 159 14.60 14.49 8.73
C LEU A 159 15.30 13.23 9.26
N PRO A 160 14.58 12.12 9.45
CA PRO A 160 15.17 10.91 10.01
C PRO A 160 16.10 10.24 9.02
N LEU A 161 17.14 9.55 9.50
CA LEU A 161 18.07 8.78 8.64
C LEU A 161 17.46 7.47 8.11
N VAL A 162 16.37 7.01 8.73
CA VAL A 162 15.62 5.82 8.32
C VAL A 162 14.11 6.11 8.43
N PRO A 163 13.27 5.53 7.55
CA PRO A 163 11.82 5.74 7.60
C PRO A 163 11.23 5.44 8.99
N ARG A 164 10.44 6.38 9.53
CA ARG A 164 9.69 6.18 10.77
C ARG A 164 8.38 5.48 10.45
N VAL A 165 8.32 4.19 10.75
CA VAL A 165 7.21 3.32 10.35
C VAL A 165 6.34 2.96 11.55
N HIS A 166 5.02 3.11 11.37
CA HIS A 166 4.00 2.67 12.33
C HIS A 166 2.95 1.80 11.63
N LEU A 167 2.28 0.95 12.39
CA LEU A 167 1.11 0.21 11.93
C LEU A 167 -0.16 0.79 12.56
N THR A 168 -1.27 0.72 11.84
CA THR A 168 -2.58 1.11 12.35
C THR A 168 -3.68 0.14 11.92
N SER A 169 -4.90 0.38 12.39
CA SER A 169 -6.05 -0.49 12.17
C SER A 169 -6.58 -0.39 10.75
N SER A 170 -6.75 -1.54 10.11
CA SER A 170 -7.50 -1.66 8.85
C SER A 170 -9.00 -1.37 8.99
N SER A 171 -9.55 -1.26 10.20
CA SER A 171 -10.94 -0.80 10.43
C SER A 171 -11.14 0.69 10.27
N ALA A 172 -10.06 1.47 10.29
CA ALA A 172 -10.13 2.91 10.12
C ALA A 172 -10.53 3.33 8.69
N VAL A 173 -10.49 2.40 7.73
CA VAL A 173 -10.74 2.72 6.31
C VAL A 173 -12.21 3.02 6.06
N ILE A 174 -12.43 4.14 5.36
CA ILE A 174 -13.72 4.51 4.78
C ILE A 174 -13.54 4.96 3.33
N GLY A 175 -14.64 4.92 2.58
CA GLY A 175 -14.68 5.27 1.18
C GLY A 175 -14.67 6.77 0.87
N PRO A 176 -14.69 7.12 -0.44
CA PRO A 176 -14.37 8.47 -0.89
C PRO A 176 -15.39 9.56 -0.58
N THR A 177 -16.57 9.18 -0.09
CA THR A 177 -17.69 10.08 0.24
C THR A 177 -18.30 9.77 1.61
N GLU A 178 -17.68 8.90 2.39
CA GLU A 178 -18.16 8.53 3.72
C GLU A 178 -17.71 9.58 4.75
N ASP A 179 -18.51 9.75 5.80
CA ASP A 179 -18.25 10.74 6.85
C ASP A 179 -17.15 10.27 7.81
N ILE A 180 -16.33 11.19 8.30
CA ILE A 180 -15.32 10.95 9.34
C ILE A 180 -15.91 11.36 10.69
N PRO A 181 -16.18 10.41 11.61
CA PRO A 181 -16.70 10.73 12.93
C PRO A 181 -15.58 11.27 13.84
N LEU A 182 -15.87 12.36 14.56
CA LEU A 182 -14.98 12.82 15.65
C LEU A 182 -15.05 11.83 16.83
N PRO A 183 -13.93 11.25 17.27
CA PRO A 183 -13.93 10.23 18.32
C PRO A 183 -14.27 10.86 19.67
N ARG A 184 -15.22 10.29 20.41
CA ARG A 184 -15.71 10.87 21.69
C ARG A 184 -14.61 11.10 22.72
N ILE A 185 -13.57 10.28 22.70
CA ILE A 185 -12.47 10.35 23.66
C ILE A 185 -11.34 11.27 23.20
N ALA A 186 -11.39 11.81 21.97
CA ALA A 186 -10.29 12.57 21.36
C ALA A 186 -10.79 13.50 20.23
N ASP A 187 -11.89 14.23 20.46
CA ASP A 187 -12.55 15.06 19.43
C ASP A 187 -11.94 16.46 19.26
N MET A 188 -11.13 16.91 20.22
CA MET A 188 -10.64 18.28 20.28
C MET A 188 -9.49 18.58 19.30
N ALA A 189 -8.61 17.59 19.10
CA ALA A 189 -7.34 17.74 18.39
C ALA A 189 -7.23 16.85 17.14
N VAL A 190 -8.35 16.63 16.45
CA VAL A 190 -8.39 15.86 15.20
C VAL A 190 -7.82 16.68 14.05
N ASP A 191 -6.90 16.10 13.30
CA ASP A 191 -6.13 16.75 12.26
C ASP A 191 -6.24 15.99 10.92
N PHE A 192 -6.02 16.71 9.82
CA PHE A 192 -5.91 16.14 8.48
C PHE A 192 -4.44 15.96 8.11
N GLU A 193 -4.18 14.93 7.30
CA GLU A 193 -2.88 14.69 6.69
C GLU A 193 -3.14 14.11 5.30
N GLY A 194 -3.17 14.96 4.27
CA GLY A 194 -3.32 14.47 2.90
C GLY A 194 -2.05 13.74 2.46
N GLU A 195 -2.21 12.55 1.90
CA GLU A 195 -1.10 11.70 1.50
C GLU A 195 -1.34 11.00 0.16
N MET A 196 -0.24 10.63 -0.48
CA MET A 196 -0.25 9.57 -1.47
C MET A 196 -0.20 8.22 -0.74
N ALA A 197 -1.04 7.28 -1.15
CA ALA A 197 -1.02 5.91 -0.66
C ALA A 197 -0.57 4.96 -1.77
N VAL A 198 0.27 4.00 -1.40
CA VAL A 198 0.77 2.93 -2.28
C VAL A 198 0.07 1.63 -1.94
N ILE A 199 -0.49 0.96 -2.94
CA ILE A 199 -1.13 -0.35 -2.79
C ILE A 199 -0.18 -1.42 -3.29
N ILE A 200 0.08 -2.42 -2.45
CA ILE A 200 0.97 -3.52 -2.78
C ILE A 200 0.25 -4.53 -3.68
N GLY A 201 0.86 -4.80 -4.83
CA GLY A 201 0.39 -5.74 -5.84
C GLY A 201 0.97 -7.13 -5.66
N GLU A 202 2.26 -7.24 -5.33
CA GLU A 202 2.97 -8.51 -5.18
C GLU A 202 3.64 -8.61 -3.80
N PRO A 203 3.68 -9.79 -3.15
CA PRO A 203 4.33 -9.93 -1.87
C PRO A 203 5.80 -9.49 -1.90
N ALA A 204 6.24 -8.66 -0.96
CA ALA A 204 7.63 -8.18 -0.85
C ALA A 204 8.22 -8.57 0.49
N THR A 205 9.32 -9.33 0.48
CA THR A 205 10.12 -9.67 1.68
C THR A 205 11.58 -9.39 1.36
N ASP A 206 12.22 -8.56 2.16
CA ASP A 206 13.65 -8.20 2.02
C ASP A 206 14.04 -7.84 0.58
N VAL A 207 13.21 -7.04 -0.09
CA VAL A 207 13.42 -6.67 -1.50
C VAL A 207 14.38 -5.49 -1.59
N THR A 208 15.20 -5.47 -2.64
CA THR A 208 16.07 -4.33 -2.93
C THR A 208 15.26 -3.13 -3.43
N VAL A 209 15.80 -1.92 -3.29
CA VAL A 209 15.18 -0.68 -3.81
C VAL A 209 14.87 -0.82 -5.31
N ALA A 210 15.81 -1.36 -6.10
CA ALA A 210 15.64 -1.55 -7.54
C ALA A 210 14.52 -2.55 -7.92
N ALA A 211 14.20 -3.51 -7.05
CA ALA A 211 13.11 -4.46 -7.28
C ALA A 211 11.76 -3.94 -6.77
N ALA A 212 11.77 -2.98 -5.85
CA ALA A 212 10.62 -2.59 -5.04
C ALA A 212 9.42 -2.08 -5.86
N TRP A 213 9.65 -1.29 -6.91
CA TRP A 213 8.56 -0.73 -7.73
C TRP A 213 7.72 -1.83 -8.42
N SER A 214 8.33 -2.96 -8.76
CA SER A 214 7.62 -4.10 -9.37
C SER A 214 6.57 -4.72 -8.44
N HIS A 215 6.65 -4.48 -7.13
CA HIS A 215 5.69 -4.95 -6.15
C HIS A 215 4.48 -4.05 -5.96
N VAL A 216 4.45 -2.87 -6.57
CA VAL A 216 3.35 -1.91 -6.45
C VAL A 216 2.24 -2.23 -7.47
N ALA A 217 0.98 -2.23 -7.04
CA ALA A 217 -0.18 -2.32 -7.93
C ALA A 217 -0.56 -0.95 -8.51
N GLY A 218 -0.45 0.09 -7.69
CA GLY A 218 -0.78 1.46 -8.05
C GLY A 218 -0.80 2.37 -6.83
N ILE A 219 -1.21 3.60 -7.06
CA ILE A 219 -1.31 4.65 -6.05
C ILE A 219 -2.73 5.19 -5.95
N THR A 220 -3.09 5.73 -4.80
CA THR A 220 -4.37 6.41 -4.55
C THR A 220 -4.17 7.59 -3.60
N ALA A 221 -5.18 8.44 -3.41
CA ALA A 221 -5.13 9.47 -2.38
C ALA A 221 -5.60 8.90 -1.04
N ALA A 222 -5.06 9.45 0.03
CA ALA A 222 -5.42 9.10 1.40
C ALA A 222 -5.50 10.33 2.28
N ASN A 223 -6.25 10.22 3.37
CA ASN A 223 -6.18 11.16 4.47
C ASN A 223 -5.79 10.42 5.75
N ASP A 224 -4.59 10.65 6.28
CA ASP A 224 -4.10 10.06 7.52
C ASP A 224 -4.61 10.85 8.74
N ILE A 225 -5.94 10.85 8.92
CA ILE A 225 -6.58 11.58 10.03
C ILE A 225 -5.96 11.16 11.35
N THR A 226 -5.67 12.16 12.19
CA THR A 226 -4.89 11.98 13.41
C THR A 226 -5.54 12.68 14.59
N ALA A 227 -5.76 11.98 15.70
CA ALA A 227 -6.04 12.59 16.99
C ALA A 227 -4.72 12.95 17.70
N ARG A 228 -4.32 14.23 17.61
CA ARG A 228 -2.99 14.68 18.05
C ARG A 228 -2.73 14.53 19.53
N ASP A 229 -3.77 14.71 20.34
CA ASP A 229 -3.73 14.50 21.79
C ASP A 229 -3.45 13.04 22.17
N VAL A 230 -3.94 12.08 21.38
CA VAL A 230 -3.57 10.66 21.54
C VAL A 230 -2.16 10.39 21.03
N GLN A 231 -1.74 11.09 19.96
CA GLN A 231 -0.43 10.91 19.35
C GLN A 231 0.70 11.36 20.30
N ASP A 232 0.55 12.53 20.92
CA ASP A 232 1.54 13.12 21.83
C ASP A 232 1.41 12.63 23.28
N GLY A 233 0.30 11.97 23.62
CA GLY A 233 0.04 11.41 24.94
C GLY A 233 -0.56 12.41 25.94
N SER A 234 -1.01 13.58 25.49
CA SER A 234 -1.72 14.57 26.31
C SER A 234 -3.20 14.22 26.54
N ASN A 235 -3.74 13.25 25.81
CA ASN A 235 -5.10 12.76 25.99
C ASN A 235 -5.32 12.15 27.38
N LEU A 236 -6.45 12.46 28.01
CA LEU A 236 -6.76 12.01 29.38
C LEU A 236 -7.35 10.59 29.45
N HIS A 237 -7.74 10.02 28.32
CA HIS A 237 -8.42 8.73 28.20
C HIS A 237 -7.53 7.62 27.63
N VAL A 238 -6.38 7.97 27.05
CA VAL A 238 -5.41 7.03 26.46
C VAL A 238 -4.08 7.14 27.19
N ALA A 239 -3.51 5.99 27.57
CA ALA A 239 -2.26 5.96 28.32
C ALA A 239 -1.05 6.20 27.39
N GLY A 240 -0.40 7.35 27.57
CA GLY A 240 0.86 7.69 26.90
C GLY A 240 0.73 7.95 25.40
N PRO A 241 1.82 8.37 24.74
CA PRO A 241 1.82 8.65 23.30
C PRO A 241 1.63 7.37 22.50
N ASN A 242 0.69 7.38 21.55
CA ASN A 242 0.45 6.23 20.68
C ASN A 242 0.03 6.65 19.27
N VAL A 243 0.97 6.57 18.33
CA VAL A 243 0.74 6.92 16.91
C VAL A 243 -0.28 5.98 16.24
N GLY A 244 -0.17 4.67 16.50
CA GLY A 244 -1.04 3.67 15.86
C GLY A 244 -2.51 3.82 16.26
N LEU A 245 -2.77 4.10 17.54
CA LEU A 245 -4.11 4.38 18.06
C LEU A 245 -4.63 5.76 17.63
N ALA A 246 -3.79 6.80 17.70
CA ALA A 246 -4.15 8.16 17.29
C ALA A 246 -4.67 8.24 15.85
N LYS A 247 -4.16 7.35 14.98
CA LYS A 247 -4.49 7.25 13.56
C LYS A 247 -5.44 6.09 13.24
N GLY A 248 -5.86 5.34 14.25
CA GLY A 248 -6.58 4.07 14.09
C GLY A 248 -8.06 4.09 14.46
N PHE A 249 -8.62 5.26 14.81
CA PHE A 249 -10.06 5.40 15.04
C PHE A 249 -10.85 5.07 13.76
N ASP A 250 -12.07 4.57 13.93
CA ASP A 250 -12.95 4.28 12.80
C ASP A 250 -13.17 5.55 11.96
N GLY A 251 -13.02 5.44 10.64
CA GLY A 251 -13.09 6.58 9.72
C GLY A 251 -11.80 7.38 9.54
N PHE A 252 -10.71 7.05 10.23
CA PHE A 252 -9.47 7.85 10.16
C PHE A 252 -8.58 7.52 8.94
N LYS A 253 -8.99 6.61 8.06
CA LYS A 253 -8.26 6.26 6.83
C LYS A 253 -9.15 6.35 5.59
N PRO A 254 -9.71 7.52 5.24
CA PRO A 254 -10.29 7.69 3.91
C PRO A 254 -9.28 7.33 2.81
N LEU A 255 -9.70 6.52 1.84
CA LEU A 255 -8.89 6.06 0.72
C LEU A 255 -9.66 6.15 -0.60
N GLY A 256 -9.03 6.65 -1.66
CA GLY A 256 -9.59 6.71 -3.02
C GLY A 256 -9.30 8.03 -3.72
N PRO A 257 -10.16 8.48 -4.67
CA PRO A 257 -11.38 7.84 -5.16
C PRO A 257 -11.15 6.62 -6.08
N ALA A 258 -9.94 6.45 -6.57
CA ALA A 258 -9.56 5.40 -7.52
C ALA A 258 -8.08 5.04 -7.35
N ILE A 259 -7.66 3.94 -7.98
CA ILE A 259 -6.26 3.51 -8.07
C ILE A 259 -5.74 3.89 -9.44
N LEU A 260 -4.72 4.75 -9.48
CA LEU A 260 -3.91 4.94 -10.67
C LEU A 260 -2.91 3.80 -10.75
N SER A 261 -3.02 2.96 -11.78
CA SER A 261 -2.20 1.75 -11.90
C SER A 261 -0.71 2.11 -11.94
N ARG A 262 0.14 1.21 -11.43
CA ARG A 262 1.60 1.38 -11.46
C ARG A 262 2.10 1.71 -12.87
N ASP A 263 1.57 1.03 -13.88
CA ASP A 263 2.03 1.19 -15.26
C ASP A 263 1.63 2.55 -15.87
N SER A 264 0.71 3.28 -15.21
CA SER A 264 0.31 4.65 -15.56
C SER A 264 1.13 5.73 -14.85
N VAL A 265 2.07 5.35 -13.98
CA VAL A 265 2.92 6.27 -13.21
C VAL A 265 4.38 5.90 -13.43
N ARG A 266 5.17 6.85 -13.91
CA ARG A 266 6.62 6.65 -13.99
C ARG A 266 7.20 6.56 -12.58
N GLU A 267 8.14 5.66 -12.35
CA GLU A 267 8.85 5.59 -11.08
C GLU A 267 9.52 6.94 -10.79
N GLY A 268 9.26 7.52 -9.62
CA GLY A 268 9.74 8.86 -9.25
C GLY A 268 8.99 10.02 -9.93
N GLN A 269 7.86 9.78 -10.59
CA GLN A 269 7.05 10.86 -11.15
C GLN A 269 6.57 11.83 -10.06
N ALA A 270 6.83 13.11 -10.31
CA ALA A 270 6.35 14.23 -9.52
C ALA A 270 4.84 14.41 -9.73
N LEU A 271 4.06 14.33 -8.64
CA LEU A 271 2.61 14.48 -8.63
C LEU A 271 2.23 15.59 -7.65
N ILE A 272 1.32 16.47 -8.06
CA ILE A 272 0.77 17.50 -7.16
C ILE A 272 -0.15 16.84 -6.14
N LEU A 273 0.06 17.19 -4.86
CA LEU A 273 -0.77 16.79 -3.73
C LEU A 273 -1.29 18.05 -3.02
N ARG A 274 -2.61 18.12 -2.83
CA ARG A 274 -3.26 19.23 -2.11
C ARG A 274 -4.25 18.71 -1.09
N THR A 275 -4.35 19.41 0.03
CA THR A 275 -5.42 19.21 1.02
C THR A 275 -6.16 20.52 1.23
N LEU A 276 -7.47 20.48 1.09
CA LEU A 276 -8.36 21.60 1.32
C LEU A 276 -9.30 21.31 2.48
N VAL A 277 -9.60 22.34 3.27
CA VAL A 277 -10.64 22.29 4.29
C VAL A 277 -11.63 23.40 4.00
N ASP A 278 -12.89 23.03 3.73
CA ASP A 278 -13.95 23.96 3.30
C ASP A 278 -13.55 24.82 2.09
N GLY A 279 -12.77 24.24 1.17
CA GLY A 279 -12.27 24.89 -0.04
C GLY A 279 -11.04 25.78 0.15
N GLU A 280 -10.54 25.95 1.38
CA GLU A 280 -9.27 26.63 1.67
C GLU A 280 -8.11 25.62 1.55
N VAL A 281 -7.13 25.92 0.69
CA VAL A 281 -5.90 25.12 0.60
C VAL A 281 -5.12 25.24 1.91
N ARG A 282 -4.91 24.09 2.57
CA ARG A 282 -4.12 23.96 3.80
C ARG A 282 -2.76 23.31 3.56
N GLN A 283 -2.71 22.35 2.64
CA GLN A 283 -1.48 21.71 2.19
C GLN A 283 -1.40 21.80 0.67
N GLU A 284 -0.21 22.10 0.15
CA GLU A 284 0.10 22.05 -1.28
C GLU A 284 1.58 21.71 -1.43
N SER A 285 1.87 20.57 -2.05
CA SER A 285 3.23 20.10 -2.26
C SER A 285 3.31 19.21 -3.50
N ASN A 286 4.50 18.66 -3.74
CA ASN A 286 4.77 17.73 -4.81
C ASN A 286 5.39 16.44 -4.25
N THR A 287 4.99 15.27 -4.73
CA THR A 287 5.54 13.98 -4.28
C THR A 287 7.05 13.84 -4.52
N ALA A 288 7.65 14.66 -5.38
CA ALA A 288 9.10 14.75 -5.54
C ALA A 288 9.83 15.31 -4.30
N GLU A 289 9.11 15.98 -3.39
CA GLU A 289 9.64 16.48 -2.11
C GLU A 289 9.69 15.40 -1.02
N MET A 290 9.28 14.16 -1.35
CA MET A 290 9.41 13.04 -0.42
C MET A 290 10.89 12.77 -0.11
N HIS A 291 11.21 12.68 1.18
CA HIS A 291 12.56 12.38 1.65
C HIS A 291 12.97 10.93 1.32
N PHE A 292 12.05 9.98 1.52
CA PHE A 292 12.16 8.60 1.09
C PHE A 292 11.15 8.33 -0.02
N THR A 293 11.67 7.86 -1.15
CA THR A 293 10.89 7.47 -2.31
C THR A 293 10.07 6.20 -2.06
N VAL A 294 9.05 5.95 -2.87
CA VAL A 294 8.24 4.71 -2.77
C VAL A 294 9.09 3.43 -2.82
N PRO A 295 10.06 3.28 -3.75
CA PRO A 295 10.96 2.13 -3.76
C PRO A 295 11.76 1.95 -2.45
N GLU A 296 12.25 3.04 -1.86
CA GLU A 296 12.97 3.00 -0.57
C GLU A 296 12.06 2.60 0.59
N LEU A 297 10.82 3.11 0.62
CA LEU A 297 9.82 2.74 1.62
C LEU A 297 9.47 1.25 1.52
N VAL A 298 9.13 0.76 0.33
CA VAL A 298 8.79 -0.66 0.11
C VAL A 298 9.97 -1.56 0.47
N SER A 299 11.18 -1.23 0.01
CA SER A 299 12.39 -2.00 0.35
C SER A 299 12.61 -2.03 1.86
N ARG A 300 12.61 -0.87 2.53
CA ARG A 300 12.80 -0.77 3.98
C ARG A 300 11.75 -1.52 4.77
N ILE A 301 10.47 -1.32 4.45
CA ILE A 301 9.36 -1.96 5.19
C ILE A 301 9.40 -3.47 5.01
N SER A 302 9.76 -3.96 3.82
CA SER A 302 9.86 -5.39 3.53
C SER A 302 10.92 -6.13 4.36
N GLN A 303 11.89 -5.42 4.94
CA GLN A 303 12.91 -5.97 5.85
C GLN A 303 12.36 -6.18 7.27
N TYR A 304 11.32 -5.43 7.67
CA TYR A 304 10.67 -5.58 8.96
C TYR A 304 9.55 -6.62 8.93
N THR A 305 8.78 -6.63 7.84
CA THR A 305 7.63 -7.52 7.67
C THR A 305 7.33 -7.72 6.19
N THR A 306 6.87 -8.90 5.82
CA THR A 306 6.39 -9.13 4.45
C THR A 306 5.20 -8.23 4.15
N LEU A 307 5.33 -7.39 3.13
CA LEU A 307 4.22 -6.69 2.52
C LEU A 307 3.42 -7.69 1.68
N GLN A 308 2.11 -7.77 1.92
CA GLN A 308 1.18 -8.68 1.25
C GLN A 308 0.37 -7.93 0.20
N ARG A 309 -0.23 -8.67 -0.73
CA ARG A 309 -1.13 -8.08 -1.72
C ARG A 309 -2.29 -7.36 -1.03
N GLY A 310 -2.57 -6.13 -1.45
CA GLY A 310 -3.61 -5.28 -0.86
C GLY A 310 -3.19 -4.56 0.43
N ASP A 311 -1.97 -4.76 0.93
CA ASP A 311 -1.44 -3.88 1.98
C ASP A 311 -1.28 -2.45 1.44
N VAL A 312 -1.42 -1.47 2.33
CA VAL A 312 -1.37 -0.05 2.00
C VAL A 312 -0.24 0.61 2.76
N ILE A 313 0.57 1.42 2.07
CA ILE A 313 1.58 2.30 2.67
C ILE A 313 1.12 3.74 2.48
N LEU A 314 0.93 4.46 3.57
CA LEU A 314 0.73 5.90 3.62
C LEU A 314 2.10 6.57 3.68
N THR A 315 2.46 7.33 2.64
CA THR A 315 3.85 7.72 2.38
C THR A 315 4.31 8.95 3.16
N GLY A 316 3.49 9.49 4.06
CA GLY A 316 3.71 10.73 4.78
C GLY A 316 3.02 11.92 4.12
N THR A 317 2.84 12.98 4.92
CA THR A 317 2.14 14.21 4.55
C THR A 317 3.10 15.40 4.44
N PRO A 318 2.84 16.36 3.54
CA PRO A 318 3.59 17.61 3.47
C PRO A 318 3.21 18.59 4.60
N GLY A 319 3.92 19.71 4.67
CA GLY A 319 3.61 20.80 5.62
C GLY A 319 2.20 21.37 5.46
N GLY A 320 1.72 22.08 6.48
CA GLY A 320 0.39 22.69 6.52
C GLY A 320 -0.65 21.92 7.33
N VAL A 321 -0.19 20.99 8.19
CA VAL A 321 -1.07 20.24 9.10
C VAL A 321 -1.70 21.17 10.15
N GLY A 322 -2.87 20.81 10.64
CA GLY A 322 -3.64 21.61 11.59
C GLY A 322 -2.90 21.86 12.91
N VAL A 323 -2.12 20.90 13.41
CA VAL A 323 -1.35 21.05 14.66
C VAL A 323 -0.35 22.22 14.60
N SER A 324 0.29 22.44 13.46
CA SER A 324 1.28 23.51 13.25
C SER A 324 0.65 24.92 13.29
N SER A 325 -0.67 25.00 13.02
CA SER A 325 -1.42 26.26 13.02
C SER A 325 -2.46 26.37 14.14
N GLY A 326 -2.63 25.32 14.95
CA GLY A 326 -3.71 25.21 15.94
C GLY A 326 -5.13 25.09 15.33
N ARG A 327 -5.24 24.79 14.02
CA ARG A 327 -6.52 24.75 13.28
C ARG A 327 -6.97 23.32 13.04
N PHE A 328 -7.43 22.67 14.11
CA PHE A 328 -8.00 21.32 14.08
C PHE A 328 -9.38 21.25 13.42
N LEU A 329 -9.74 20.05 12.96
CA LEU A 329 -11.00 19.75 12.30
C LEU A 329 -12.18 19.83 13.26
N ARG A 330 -13.33 20.25 12.74
CA ARG A 330 -14.60 20.40 13.47
C ARG A 330 -15.74 19.77 12.69
N ALA A 331 -16.78 19.35 13.40
CA ALA A 331 -17.98 18.82 12.78
C ALA A 331 -18.59 19.82 11.78
N GLY A 332 -19.04 19.31 10.64
CA GLY A 332 -19.58 20.06 9.51
C GLY A 332 -18.57 20.35 8.41
N GLN A 333 -17.27 20.38 8.72
CA GLN A 333 -16.22 20.72 7.75
C GLN A 333 -16.05 19.65 6.70
N LEU A 334 -15.72 20.05 5.48
CA LEU A 334 -15.37 19.16 4.38
C LEU A 334 -13.85 19.15 4.17
N VAL A 335 -13.24 17.97 4.23
CA VAL A 335 -11.83 17.79 3.86
C VAL A 335 -11.76 17.19 2.47
N GLU A 336 -10.91 17.76 1.62
CA GLU A 336 -10.67 17.30 0.26
C GLU A 336 -9.17 17.07 0.05
N VAL A 337 -8.76 15.83 -0.21
CA VAL A 337 -7.39 15.48 -0.63
C VAL A 337 -7.39 15.26 -2.14
N GLN A 338 -6.58 16.02 -2.86
CA GLN A 338 -6.43 15.96 -4.30
C GLN A 338 -5.05 15.42 -4.63
N LEU A 339 -5.00 14.33 -5.41
CA LEU A 339 -3.77 13.78 -5.96
C LEU A 339 -3.86 13.78 -7.48
N GLU A 340 -2.85 14.36 -8.11
CA GLU A 340 -2.75 14.43 -9.57
C GLU A 340 -2.86 13.04 -10.21
N GLY A 341 -3.64 12.96 -11.30
CA GLY A 341 -3.93 11.70 -12.01
C GLY A 341 -4.92 10.76 -11.30
N VAL A 342 -5.11 10.89 -9.98
CA VAL A 342 -6.04 10.04 -9.20
C VAL A 342 -7.41 10.71 -9.02
N GLY A 343 -7.42 12.00 -8.72
CA GLY A 343 -8.64 12.77 -8.46
C GLY A 343 -8.76 13.22 -7.01
N SER A 344 -10.00 13.38 -6.56
CA SER A 344 -10.35 14.07 -5.31
C SER A 344 -11.10 13.15 -4.34
N LEU A 345 -10.55 12.99 -3.14
CA LEU A 345 -11.07 12.25 -2.00
C LEU A 345 -11.74 13.23 -1.03
N ARG A 346 -13.05 13.07 -0.76
CA ARG A 346 -13.86 14.10 -0.08
C ARG A 346 -14.66 13.53 1.08
N ASN A 347 -14.32 13.93 2.30
CA ASN A 347 -14.95 13.39 3.49
C ASN A 347 -15.40 14.51 4.42
N ARG A 348 -16.65 14.42 4.89
CA ARG A 348 -17.20 15.40 5.84
C ARG A 348 -16.92 14.94 7.26
N ILE A 349 -16.48 15.87 8.09
CA ILE A 349 -16.32 15.66 9.52
C ILE A 349 -17.70 15.70 10.18
N VAL A 350 -18.05 14.70 10.98
CA VAL A 350 -19.33 14.66 11.68
C VAL A 350 -19.14 14.52 13.19
N ALA A 351 -20.04 15.14 13.94
CA ALA A 351 -20.13 14.89 15.37
C ALA A 351 -20.69 13.49 15.60
N THR A 352 -20.08 12.74 16.50
CA THR A 352 -20.61 11.41 16.86
C THR A 352 -21.89 11.54 17.69
N SER A 353 -23.08 11.32 17.11
CA SER A 353 -24.37 11.33 17.81
C SER A 353 -24.53 10.16 18.83
N GLN A 354 -25.13 10.39 20.00
CA GLN A 354 -25.12 9.61 21.28
C GLN A 354 -26.10 8.39 21.42
N PRO A 355 -26.04 7.56 22.50
CA PRO A 355 -25.06 7.48 23.62
C PRO A 355 -24.40 6.09 23.82
N LEU A 356 -23.41 6.01 24.73
CA LEU A 356 -23.06 4.75 25.42
C LEU A 356 -24.28 4.32 26.23
N SER A 357 -24.92 3.23 25.81
CA SER A 357 -25.95 2.54 26.60
C SER A 357 -25.33 1.70 27.71
#